data_AF-A0A453JFK7-F1
#
_entry.id   AF-A0A453JFK7-F1
#
_cell.length_a   1.000
_cell.length_b   1.000
_cell.length_c   1.000
_cell.angle_alpha   90.00
_cell.angle_beta   90.00
_cell.angle_gamma   90.00
#
_symmetry.space_group_name_H-M   'P 1'
#
loop_
_entity.id
_entity.type
_entity.pdbx_description
1 polymer ?
#
loop_
_entity_poly.entity_id
_entity_poly.type
_entity_poly.pdbx_seq_one_letter_code
_entity_poly.pdbx_strand_id
1 'polypeptide(L)'
;MLDGIQKSAPELTQTGPMLVTHWGLSGPVVLRLSAWGARELYQDKYQAKLVVDFIPDIHIEDVKRILFQHKDQHAKNKVNNAFPKEFGLVKRFWGFLLEQESLDGDMHWATVPKSHLNAMALRLKQWMFEVVGKGQFKDEFVTAGGVPLSE
;
A
#
# COMPACT_ATOMS: atom_id res chain seq x y z
N MET A 1 -3.03 23.53 -35.61
CA MET A 1 -4.16 23.28 -34.70
C MET A 1 -3.59 22.54 -33.51
N LEU A 2 -3.39 23.26 -32.41
CA LEU A 2 -2.97 22.71 -31.13
C LEU A 2 -4.18 22.04 -30.50
N ASP A 3 -3.98 20.84 -29.95
CA ASP A 3 -4.54 20.37 -28.68
C ASP A 3 -4.76 18.85 -28.69
N GLY A 4 -3.67 18.15 -28.39
CA GLY A 4 -3.66 16.79 -27.89
C GLY A 4 -2.84 16.75 -26.61
N ILE A 5 -3.06 17.69 -25.69
CA ILE A 5 -2.48 17.58 -24.35
C ILE A 5 -3.24 16.45 -23.67
N GLN A 6 -2.66 15.26 -23.72
CA GLN A 6 -3.04 14.14 -22.87
C GLN A 6 -2.84 14.61 -21.43
N LYS A 7 -3.91 15.12 -20.82
CA LYS A 7 -3.91 15.50 -19.40
C LYS A 7 -3.49 14.26 -18.63
N SER A 8 -2.28 14.27 -18.05
CA SER A 8 -1.90 13.29 -17.05
C SER A 8 -2.93 13.37 -15.93
N ALA A 9 -3.58 12.27 -15.62
CA ALA A 9 -4.46 12.22 -14.46
C ALA A 9 -3.70 12.74 -13.24
N PRO A 10 -4.30 13.60 -12.42
CA PRO A 10 -3.63 14.11 -11.22
C PRO A 10 -3.20 12.93 -10.34
N GLU A 11 -1.96 12.96 -9.86
CA GLU A 11 -1.48 11.98 -8.89
C GLU A 11 -2.13 12.31 -7.54
N LEU A 12 -3.27 11.67 -7.27
CA LEU A 12 -4.01 11.84 -6.04
C LEU A 12 -3.35 11.02 -4.93
N THR A 13 -2.96 11.68 -3.84
CA THR A 13 -2.38 11.03 -2.66
C THR A 13 -3.20 11.36 -1.43
N GLN A 14 -3.38 10.37 -0.56
CA GLN A 14 -4.01 10.52 0.75
C GLN A 14 -3.29 9.65 1.79
N THR A 15 -3.17 10.17 3.01
CA THR A 15 -2.59 9.44 4.15
C THR A 15 -3.65 9.30 5.24
N GLY A 16 -3.68 8.14 5.89
CA GLY A 16 -4.60 7.87 6.99
C GLY A 16 -4.87 6.39 7.21
N PRO A 17 -5.80 6.05 8.12
CA PRO A 17 -6.11 4.68 8.45
C PRO A 17 -6.72 3.92 7.25
N MET A 18 -6.20 2.72 7.02
CA MET A 18 -6.62 1.79 5.97
C MET A 18 -7.11 0.50 6.60
N LEU A 19 -8.06 -0.16 5.94
CA LEU A 19 -8.58 -1.48 6.31
C LEU A 19 -8.36 -2.46 5.15
N VAL A 20 -7.80 -3.63 5.45
CA VAL A 20 -7.74 -4.75 4.49
C VAL A 20 -8.97 -5.63 4.72
N THR A 21 -9.73 -5.88 3.66
CA THR A 21 -10.96 -6.69 3.68
C THR A 21 -10.82 -7.91 2.77
N HIS A 22 -11.79 -8.83 2.81
CA HIS A 22 -11.85 -9.97 1.88
C HIS A 22 -12.02 -9.56 0.41
N TRP A 23 -12.44 -8.31 0.15
CA TRP A 23 -12.78 -7.82 -1.19
C TRP A 23 -11.82 -6.73 -1.70
N GLY A 24 -10.73 -6.48 -0.97
CA GLY A 24 -9.74 -5.46 -1.29
C GLY A 24 -9.51 -4.47 -0.16
N LEU A 25 -9.04 -3.27 -0.51
CA LEU A 25 -8.68 -2.21 0.44
C LEU A 25 -9.86 -1.27 0.70
N SER A 26 -9.99 -0.82 1.94
CA SER A 26 -11.05 0.07 2.41
C SER A 26 -10.53 0.97 3.55
N GLY A 27 -11.43 1.54 4.33
CA GLY A 27 -11.12 2.47 5.42
C GLY A 27 -11.07 3.93 4.99
N PRO A 28 -10.96 4.86 5.95
CA PRO A 28 -11.12 6.30 5.68
C PRO A 28 -10.19 6.84 4.59
N VAL A 29 -8.94 6.37 4.52
CA VAL A 29 -7.98 6.86 3.51
C VAL A 29 -8.39 6.44 2.09
N VAL A 30 -8.82 5.18 1.91
CA VAL A 30 -9.23 4.64 0.61
C VAL A 30 -10.53 5.30 0.16
N LEU A 31 -11.50 5.46 1.06
CA LEU A 31 -12.77 6.12 0.76
C LEU A 31 -12.55 7.58 0.33
N ARG A 32 -11.74 8.34 1.06
CA ARG A 32 -11.39 9.72 0.69
C ARG A 32 -10.70 9.79 -0.67
N LEU A 33 -9.69 8.95 -0.90
CA LEU A 33 -8.96 8.93 -2.17
C LEU A 33 -9.88 8.58 -3.35
N SER A 34 -10.78 7.60 -3.17
CA SER A 34 -11.77 7.23 -4.19
C SER A 34 -12.80 8.32 -4.47
N ALA A 35 -13.15 9.15 -3.48
CA ALA A 35 -14.07 10.26 -3.66
C ALA A 35 -13.41 11.38 -4.47
N TRP A 36 -12.14 11.69 -4.19
CA TRP A 36 -11.36 12.65 -4.98
C TRP A 36 -11.16 12.20 -6.43
N GLY A 37 -10.87 10.92 -6.64
CA GLY A 37 -10.67 10.34 -7.98
C GLY A 37 -11.94 9.80 -8.63
N ALA A 38 -13.13 10.09 -8.10
CA ALA A 38 -14.36 9.44 -8.51
C ALA A 38 -14.67 9.65 -10.00
N ARG A 39 -14.37 10.84 -10.53
CA ARG A 39 -14.60 11.19 -11.93
C ARG A 39 -13.67 10.44 -12.86
N GLU A 40 -12.37 10.43 -12.55
CA GLU A 40 -11.33 9.75 -13.32
C GLU A 40 -11.55 8.23 -13.29
N LEU A 41 -11.78 7.67 -12.10
CA LEU A 41 -12.10 6.26 -11.94
C LEU A 41 -13.35 5.87 -12.73
N TYR A 42 -14.40 6.71 -12.76
CA TYR A 42 -15.58 6.44 -13.56
C TYR A 42 -15.30 6.43 -15.07
N GLN A 43 -14.50 7.40 -15.56
CA GLN A 43 -14.09 7.46 -16.97
C GLN A 43 -13.30 6.21 -17.40
N ASP A 44 -12.43 5.73 -16.51
CA ASP A 44 -11.60 4.55 -16.74
C ASP A 44 -12.26 3.23 -16.32
N LYS A 45 -13.60 3.22 -16.13
CA LYS A 45 -14.37 2.02 -15.72
C LYS A 45 -13.81 1.33 -14.47
N TYR A 46 -13.29 2.12 -13.54
CA TYR A 46 -12.65 1.71 -12.29
C TYR A 46 -11.42 0.82 -12.49
N GLN A 47 -10.73 0.97 -13.63
CA GLN A 47 -9.42 0.37 -13.88
C GLN A 47 -8.34 1.38 -13.59
N ALA A 48 -7.59 1.17 -12.51
CA ALA A 48 -6.51 2.07 -12.10
C ALA A 48 -5.38 1.32 -11.39
N LYS A 49 -4.23 1.97 -11.28
CA LYS A 49 -3.13 1.50 -10.42
C LYS A 49 -3.18 2.27 -9.11
N LEU A 50 -3.14 1.54 -8.01
CA LEU A 50 -3.03 2.09 -6.66
C LEU A 50 -1.65 1.76 -6.11
N VAL A 51 -0.91 2.76 -5.65
CA VAL A 51 0.35 2.57 -4.92
C VAL A 51 0.07 2.80 -3.44
N VAL A 52 0.50 1.87 -2.61
CA VAL A 52 0.32 1.93 -1.15
C VAL A 52 1.68 1.97 -0.47
N ASP A 53 1.86 3.01 0.35
CA ASP A 53 2.91 3.13 1.34
C ASP A 53 2.35 2.70 2.70
N PHE A 54 2.77 1.53 3.18
CA PHE A 54 2.29 0.95 4.45
C PHE A 54 2.94 1.58 5.68
N ILE A 55 4.05 2.30 5.50
CA ILE A 55 4.82 2.94 6.57
C ILE A 55 5.21 4.37 6.16
N PRO A 56 4.22 5.26 5.94
CA PRO A 56 4.43 6.57 5.32
C PRO A 56 5.37 7.47 6.13
N ASP A 57 5.44 7.28 7.46
CA ASP A 57 6.25 8.09 8.36
C ASP A 57 7.75 7.77 8.34
N ILE A 58 8.16 6.71 7.62
CA ILE A 58 9.56 6.25 7.58
C ILE A 58 10.08 6.34 6.15
N HIS A 59 11.18 7.06 5.94
CA HIS A 59 11.82 7.17 4.63
C HIS A 59 12.42 5.83 4.16
N ILE A 60 12.43 5.54 2.85
CA ILE A 60 12.86 4.25 2.29
C ILE A 60 14.26 3.81 2.75
N GLU A 61 15.21 4.75 2.84
CA GLU A 61 16.57 4.44 3.30
C GLU A 61 16.60 4.06 4.79
N ASP A 62 15.73 4.64 5.61
CA ASP A 62 15.58 4.25 7.01
C ASP A 62 14.90 2.90 7.15
N VAL A 63 13.92 2.56 6.31
CA VAL A 63 13.32 1.22 6.27
C VAL A 63 14.38 0.15 6.00
N LYS A 64 15.23 0.38 4.98
CA LYS A 64 16.36 -0.51 4.67
C LYS A 64 17.27 -0.64 5.89
N ARG A 65 17.72 0.49 6.44
CA ARG A 65 18.61 0.53 7.62
C ARG A 65 18.03 -0.27 8.79
N ILE A 66 16.75 -0.08 9.10
CA ILE A 66 16.03 -0.80 10.15
C ILE A 66 16.04 -2.31 9.87
N LEU A 67 15.72 -2.75 8.65
CA LEU A 67 15.74 -4.18 8.28
C LEU A 67 17.14 -4.79 8.40
N PHE A 68 18.18 -4.09 7.98
CA PHE A 68 19.57 -4.58 8.11
C PHE A 68 19.98 -4.67 9.58
N GLN A 69 19.70 -3.64 10.38
CA GLN A 69 20.00 -3.66 11.82
C GLN A 69 19.24 -4.76 12.54
N HIS A 70 17.96 -4.94 12.22
CA HIS A 70 17.11 -5.98 12.80
C HIS A 70 17.61 -7.38 12.46
N LYS A 71 18.06 -7.61 11.22
CA LYS A 71 18.70 -8.86 10.80
C LYS A 71 19.90 -9.21 11.68
N ASP A 72 20.78 -8.23 11.93
CA ASP A 72 22.01 -8.44 12.70
C ASP A 72 21.72 -8.67 14.19
N GLN A 73 20.77 -7.91 14.77
CA GLN A 73 20.37 -8.03 16.17
C GLN A 73 19.61 -9.32 16.47
N HIS A 74 18.81 -9.80 15.52
CA HIS A 74 17.93 -10.96 15.68
C HIS A 74 18.39 -12.18 14.87
N ALA A 75 19.67 -12.27 14.54
CA ALA A 75 20.23 -13.28 13.63
C ALA A 75 19.78 -14.73 13.92
N LYS A 76 19.60 -15.09 15.21
CA LYS A 76 19.18 -16.43 15.67
C LYS A 76 17.67 -16.60 15.80
N ASN A 77 16.87 -15.57 15.59
CA ASN A 77 15.42 -15.67 15.64
C ASN A 77 14.87 -16.08 14.27
N LYS A 78 13.75 -16.81 14.29
CA LYS A 78 12.95 -17.03 13.08
C LYS A 78 12.39 -15.71 12.56
N VAL A 79 12.37 -15.52 11.24
CA VAL A 79 11.94 -14.27 10.61
C VAL A 79 10.50 -13.92 10.95
N ASN A 80 9.60 -14.91 11.03
CA ASN A 80 8.20 -14.68 11.40
C ASN A 80 8.00 -14.31 12.90
N ASN A 81 8.99 -14.60 13.76
CA ASN A 81 8.86 -14.41 15.21
C ASN A 81 9.49 -13.12 15.74
N ALA A 82 10.36 -12.48 14.96
CA ALA A 82 10.96 -11.20 15.31
C ALA A 82 10.89 -10.28 14.10
N PHE A 83 10.14 -9.18 14.18
CA PHE A 83 10.04 -8.18 13.12
C PHE A 83 10.16 -6.76 13.71
N PRO A 84 10.61 -5.76 12.93
CA PRO A 84 10.81 -4.40 13.44
C PRO A 84 9.50 -3.80 13.94
N LYS A 85 9.45 -3.43 15.21
CA LYS A 85 8.24 -2.87 15.84
C LYS A 85 7.99 -1.43 15.42
N GLU A 86 9.04 -0.74 15.01
CA GLU A 86 9.06 0.62 14.48
C GLU A 86 8.15 0.76 13.26
N PHE A 87 7.92 -0.33 12.52
CA PHE A 87 7.02 -0.32 11.36
C PHE A 87 5.53 -0.28 11.74
N GLY A 88 5.17 -0.51 13.01
CA GLY A 88 3.78 -0.51 13.44
C GLY A 88 2.90 -1.60 12.80
N LEU A 89 3.52 -2.62 12.21
CA LEU A 89 2.82 -3.70 11.51
C LEU A 89 2.32 -4.77 12.46
N VAL A 90 1.18 -5.37 12.15
CA VAL A 90 0.68 -6.55 12.86
C VAL A 90 1.36 -7.82 12.37
N LYS A 91 1.56 -8.81 13.25
CA LYS A 91 2.24 -10.08 12.92
C LYS A 91 1.65 -10.79 11.69
N ARG A 92 0.32 -10.75 11.53
CA ARG A 92 -0.35 -11.35 10.37
C ARG A 92 0.07 -10.70 9.05
N PHE A 93 0.21 -9.37 9.04
CA PHE A 93 0.66 -8.64 7.85
C PHE A 93 2.14 -8.90 7.58
N TRP A 94 2.96 -8.99 8.64
CA TRP A 94 4.36 -9.41 8.50
C TRP A 94 4.48 -10.79 7.85
N GLY A 95 3.74 -11.80 8.33
CA GLY A 95 3.71 -13.13 7.72
C GLY A 95 3.31 -13.08 6.23
N PHE A 96 2.26 -12.32 5.90
CA PHE A 96 1.84 -12.10 4.52
C PHE A 96 2.95 -11.44 3.68
N LEU A 97 3.66 -10.44 4.20
CA LEU A 97 4.78 -9.81 3.50
C LEU A 97 5.88 -10.83 3.16
N LEU A 98 6.22 -11.72 4.09
CA LEU A 98 7.21 -12.77 3.87
C LEU A 98 6.78 -13.74 2.77
N GLU A 99 5.51 -14.17 2.77
CA GLU A 99 4.94 -15.02 1.72
C GLU A 99 5.03 -14.34 0.34
N GLN A 100 4.73 -13.04 0.26
CA GLN A 100 4.80 -12.26 -0.98
C GLN A 100 6.23 -12.07 -1.50
N GLU A 101 7.22 -12.17 -0.61
CA GLU A 101 8.64 -12.17 -0.94
C GLU A 101 9.22 -13.59 -1.09
N SER A 102 8.37 -14.62 -1.06
CA SER A 102 8.78 -16.03 -1.15
C SER A 102 9.83 -16.43 -0.09
N LEU A 103 9.74 -15.83 1.10
CA LEU A 103 10.58 -16.16 2.25
C LEU A 103 9.87 -17.17 3.16
N ASP A 104 10.61 -18.21 3.56
CA ASP A 104 10.16 -19.11 4.62
C ASP A 104 10.21 -18.40 5.98
N GLY A 105 9.06 -18.20 6.60
CA GLY A 105 8.95 -17.56 7.91
C GLY A 105 9.68 -18.30 9.04
N ASP A 106 9.97 -19.60 8.87
CA ASP A 106 10.72 -20.41 9.83
C ASP A 106 12.24 -20.33 9.66
N MET A 107 12.72 -19.69 8.59
CA MET A 107 14.14 -19.42 8.41
C MET A 107 14.65 -18.45 9.47
N HIS A 108 15.95 -18.48 9.73
CA HIS A 108 16.58 -17.56 10.67
C HIS A 108 16.92 -16.23 10.00
N TRP A 109 16.87 -15.11 10.72
CA TRP A 109 17.29 -13.83 10.18
C TRP A 109 18.69 -13.86 9.59
N ALA A 110 19.63 -14.60 10.19
CA ALA A 110 20.99 -14.77 9.68
C ALA A 110 21.03 -15.22 8.21
N THR A 111 20.07 -16.02 7.75
CA THR A 111 20.06 -16.60 6.40
C THR A 111 19.32 -15.74 5.37
N VAL A 112 18.62 -14.68 5.77
CA VAL A 112 17.88 -13.80 4.85
C VAL A 112 18.84 -13.04 3.94
N PRO A 113 18.75 -13.19 2.60
CA PRO A 113 19.61 -12.43 1.68
C PRO A 113 19.33 -10.93 1.72
N LYS A 114 20.37 -10.11 1.52
CA LYS A 114 20.24 -8.64 1.49
C LYS A 114 19.29 -8.15 0.39
N SER A 115 19.20 -8.87 -0.72
CA SER A 115 18.27 -8.57 -1.82
C SER A 115 16.80 -8.60 -1.35
N HIS A 116 16.42 -9.59 -0.55
CA HIS A 116 15.08 -9.68 0.03
C HIS A 116 14.79 -8.54 1.00
N LEU A 117 15.79 -8.09 1.79
CA LEU A 117 15.60 -6.92 2.66
C LEU A 117 15.28 -5.65 1.85
N ASN A 118 16.00 -5.45 0.74
CA ASN A 118 15.72 -4.33 -0.16
C ASN A 118 14.35 -4.44 -0.84
N ALA A 119 13.96 -5.64 -1.27
CA ALA A 119 12.66 -5.89 -1.88
C ALA A 119 11.50 -5.68 -0.89
N MET A 120 11.64 -6.15 0.36
CA MET A 120 10.69 -5.86 1.44
C MET A 120 10.56 -4.37 1.70
N ALA A 121 11.67 -3.63 1.77
CA ALA A 121 11.63 -2.18 1.95
C ALA A 121 10.87 -1.49 0.81
N LEU A 122 11.15 -1.88 -0.43
CA LEU A 122 10.47 -1.34 -1.61
C LEU A 122 8.97 -1.63 -1.57
N ARG A 123 8.61 -2.88 -1.26
CA ARG A 123 7.23 -3.32 -1.18
C ARG A 123 6.46 -2.61 -0.07
N LEU A 124 7.08 -2.38 1.09
CA LEU A 124 6.45 -1.63 2.18
C LEU A 124 6.17 -0.17 1.80
N LYS A 125 7.02 0.44 0.95
CA LYS A 125 6.91 1.86 0.58
C LYS A 125 6.07 2.12 -0.67
N GLN A 126 6.02 1.19 -1.61
CA GLN A 126 5.37 1.42 -2.91
C GLN A 126 4.73 0.15 -3.47
N TRP A 127 3.91 -0.54 -2.67
CA TRP A 127 3.20 -1.72 -3.14
C TRP A 127 2.13 -1.33 -4.17
N MET A 128 2.25 -1.86 -5.39
CA MET A 128 1.28 -1.62 -6.45
C MET A 128 0.14 -2.64 -6.42
N PHE A 129 -1.09 -2.15 -6.55
CA PHE A 129 -2.31 -2.93 -6.67
C PHE A 129 -3.09 -2.50 -7.91
N GLU A 130 -3.75 -3.45 -8.56
CA GLU A 130 -4.71 -3.17 -9.63
C GLU A 130 -6.10 -2.97 -9.02
N VAL A 131 -6.70 -1.82 -9.31
CA VAL A 131 -8.10 -1.55 -9.02
C VAL A 131 -8.90 -2.13 -10.19
N VAL A 132 -9.76 -3.11 -9.91
CA VAL A 132 -10.54 -3.83 -10.93
C VAL A 132 -12.06 -3.62 -10.79
N GLY A 133 -12.49 -2.76 -9.88
CA GLY A 133 -13.89 -2.45 -9.66
C GLY A 133 -14.18 -1.76 -8.33
N LYS A 134 -15.47 -1.48 -8.09
CA LYS A 134 -16.00 -1.00 -6.80
C LYS A 134 -16.18 -2.18 -5.83
N GLY A 135 -16.22 -1.90 -4.53
CA GLY A 135 -16.56 -2.89 -3.50
C GLY A 135 -17.93 -3.56 -3.74
N GLN A 136 -18.10 -4.80 -3.24
CA GLN A 136 -19.31 -5.61 -3.46
C GLN A 136 -20.61 -4.97 -2.93
N PHE A 137 -20.51 -4.10 -1.92
CA PHE A 137 -21.63 -3.29 -1.46
C PHE A 137 -21.64 -2.02 -2.32
N LYS A 138 -22.50 -2.01 -3.33
CA LYS A 138 -22.74 -0.88 -4.26
C LYS A 138 -23.31 0.38 -3.57
N ASP A 139 -23.32 0.42 -2.24
CA ASP A 139 -23.72 1.59 -1.46
C ASP A 139 -22.54 2.57 -1.47
N GLU A 140 -22.64 3.56 -2.36
CA GLU A 140 -21.85 4.77 -2.25
C GLU A 140 -22.18 5.41 -0.89
N PHE A 141 -21.23 5.41 0.05
CA PHE A 141 -21.37 6.21 1.28
C PHE A 141 -21.54 7.70 0.95
N VAL A 142 -21.02 8.13 -0.21
CA VAL A 142 -21.12 9.46 -0.79
C VAL A 142 -21.05 9.36 -2.31
N THR A 143 -21.95 10.04 -3.01
CA THR A 143 -21.84 10.27 -4.46
C THR A 143 -21.08 11.58 -4.68
N ALA A 144 -19.94 11.53 -5.36
CA ALA A 144 -19.20 12.72 -5.74
C ALA A 144 -19.90 13.37 -6.95
N GLY A 145 -20.70 14.41 -6.68
CA GLY A 145 -21.47 15.13 -7.69
C GLY A 145 -22.86 15.53 -7.19
N GLY A 146 -23.48 16.50 -7.86
CA GLY A 146 -24.77 17.07 -7.49
C GLY A 146 -25.18 18.15 -8.49
N VAL A 147 -26.30 18.83 -8.22
CA VAL A 147 -26.73 19.99 -9.01
C VAL A 147 -25.58 21.02 -9.05
N PRO A 148 -25.23 21.62 -10.20
CA PRO A 148 -24.23 22.69 -10.27
C PRO A 148 -24.62 23.80 -9.30
N LEU A 149 -23.85 23.97 -8.23
CA LEU A 149 -24.02 25.10 -7.33
C LEU A 149 -23.45 26.33 -8.04
N SER A 150 -24.33 27.31 -8.26
CA SER A 150 -23.95 28.64 -8.75
C SER A 150 -23.59 29.47 -7.51
N GLU A 151 -22.41 29.25 -6.95
CA GLU A 151 -21.81 30.17 -5.97
C GLU A 151 -20.65 30.91 -6.60
#